data_AF-A0A9Y1EIF7-F1
#
_entry.id   AF-A0A9Y1EIF7-F1
#
_cell.length_a   1.000
_cell.length_b   1.000
_cell.length_c   1.000
_cell.angle_alpha   90.00
_cell.angle_beta   90.00
_cell.angle_gamma   90.00
#
_symmetry.space_group_name_H-M   'P 1'
#
loop_
_entity.id
_entity.type
_entity.pdbx_description
1 polymer ?
#
loop_
_entity_poly.entity_id
_entity_poly.type
_entity_poly.pdbx_seq_one_letter_code
_entity_poly.pdbx_strand_id
1 'polypeptide(L)' 'HSLLLSGVVKFDPTTGQQFKTKSSTLSYTQYFAESLIREAEVDDKIVAIHAAMGGGTGLNYFQKRFPDRCFDVGIAERS' A
#
# COMPACT_ATOMS: atom_id res chain seq x y z
N HIS A 1 26.46 -11.84 7.56
CA HIS A 1 25.55 -11.25 8.58
C HIS A 1 24.59 -10.33 7.82
N SER A 2 23.41 -10.82 7.42
CA SER A 2 22.43 -10.07 6.61
C SER A 2 21.11 -10.02 7.37
N LEU A 3 20.68 -8.80 7.63
CA LEU A 3 19.39 -8.41 8.20
C LEU A 3 18.25 -8.78 7.26
N LEU A 4 17.10 -9.19 7.83
CA LEU A 4 15.71 -8.99 7.36
C LEU A 4 14.84 -10.18 7.76
N LEU A 5 14.11 -10.07 8.87
CA LEU A 5 12.86 -10.83 9.08
C LEU A 5 11.98 -10.09 10.10
N SER A 6 11.47 -8.92 9.69
CA SER A 6 10.36 -8.26 10.36
C SER A 6 9.10 -8.56 9.55
N GLY A 7 8.41 -9.66 9.87
CA GLY A 7 7.10 -9.94 9.27
C GLY A 7 6.71 -11.40 9.07
N VAL A 8 7.17 -12.34 9.89
CA VAL A 8 6.64 -13.72 9.82
C VAL A 8 5.28 -13.76 10.49
N VAL A 9 4.23 -13.64 9.68
CA VAL A 9 2.90 -14.14 10.02
C VAL A 9 3.02 -15.67 10.20
N LYS A 10 2.39 -16.22 11.24
CA LYS A 10 2.40 -17.66 11.53
C LYS A 10 2.00 -18.45 10.27
N PHE A 11 2.95 -19.23 9.74
CA PHE A 11 2.80 -20.06 8.55
C PHE A 11 2.72 -21.52 8.99
N ASP A 12 1.74 -22.26 8.47
CA ASP A 12 1.65 -23.71 8.68
C ASP A 12 2.52 -24.41 7.62
N PRO A 13 3.65 -25.04 8.01
CA PRO A 13 4.65 -25.55 7.08
C PRO A 13 4.18 -26.75 6.24
N THR A 14 3.05 -27.35 6.59
CA THR A 14 2.49 -28.54 5.94
C THR A 14 1.52 -28.20 4.80
N THR A 15 0.86 -27.05 4.85
CA THR A 15 -0.24 -26.72 3.92
C THR A 15 -0.02 -25.46 3.10
N GLY A 16 0.96 -24.62 3.46
CA GLY A 16 1.23 -23.36 2.78
C GLY A 16 0.14 -22.29 2.94
N GLN A 17 -0.93 -22.58 3.68
CA GLN A 17 -2.08 -21.70 3.80
C GLN A 17 -1.86 -20.70 4.94
N GLN A 18 -1.80 -19.42 4.57
CA GLN A 18 -1.91 -18.33 5.54
C GLN A 18 -3.32 -18.34 6.11
N PHE A 19 -3.45 -18.50 7.43
CA PHE A 19 -4.70 -18.24 8.15
C PHE A 19 -4.99 -16.74 8.11
N LYS A 20 -5.56 -16.26 6.99
CA LYS A 20 -6.18 -14.93 6.93
C LYS A 20 -7.48 -15.02 7.74
N THR A 21 -7.42 -14.70 9.02
CA THR A 21 -8.61 -14.26 9.74
C THR A 21 -9.23 -13.15 8.90
N LYS A 22 -10.39 -13.41 8.31
CA LYS A 22 -11.16 -12.39 7.59
C LYS A 22 -11.55 -11.33 8.60
N SER A 23 -10.71 -10.30 8.76
CA SER A 23 -11.09 -9.09 9.44
C SER A 23 -12.28 -8.51 8.67
N SER A 24 -13.43 -8.38 9.33
CA SER A 24 -14.62 -7.71 8.78
C SER A 24 -14.41 -6.21 8.57
N THR A 25 -13.32 -5.67 9.10
CA THR A 25 -12.96 -4.26 9.02
C THR A 25 -11.80 -4.08 8.03
N LEU A 26 -11.91 -3.05 7.20
CA LEU A 26 -10.85 -2.65 6.28
C LEU A 26 -9.59 -2.27 7.07
N SER A 27 -8.44 -2.48 6.45
CA SER A 27 -7.18 -1.97 7.03
C SER A 27 -7.18 -0.44 7.04
N TYR A 28 -6.42 0.17 7.97
CA TYR A 28 -6.18 1.61 7.96
C TYR A 28 -5.68 2.09 6.59
N THR A 29 -4.81 1.31 5.95
CA THR A 29 -4.30 1.57 4.59
C THR A 29 -5.42 1.66 3.55
N GLN A 30 -6.45 0.82 3.65
CA GLN A 30 -7.60 0.87 2.75
C GLN A 30 -8.48 2.10 3.03
N TYR A 31 -8.77 2.41 4.30
CA TYR A 31 -9.52 3.63 4.64
C TYR A 31 -8.81 4.90 4.16
N PHE A 32 -7.48 4.94 4.29
CA PHE A 32 -6.66 6.03 3.78
C PHE A 32 -6.77 6.15 2.25
N ALA A 33 -6.59 5.04 1.53
CA ALA A 33 -6.64 5.05 0.07
C ALA A 33 -8.03 5.49 -0.47
N GLU A 34 -9.12 4.97 0.11
CA GLU A 34 -10.48 5.33 -0.29
C GLU A 34 -10.77 6.83 -0.03
N SER A 35 -10.38 7.32 1.14
CA SER A 35 -10.54 8.75 1.49
C SER A 35 -9.74 9.64 0.54
N LEU A 36 -8.48 9.30 0.27
CA LEU A 36 -7.62 10.05 -0.62
C LEU A 36 -8.16 10.08 -2.07
N ILE A 37 -8.67 8.96 -2.56
CA ILE A 37 -9.30 8.88 -3.89
C ILE A 37 -10.52 9.81 -3.95
N ARG A 38 -11.36 9.80 -2.92
CA ARG A 38 -12.57 10.63 -2.87
C ARG A 38 -12.25 12.12 -2.91
N GLU A 39 -11.23 12.56 -2.17
CA GLU A 39 -10.77 13.96 -2.22
C GLU A 39 -10.19 14.30 -3.61
N ALA A 40 -9.45 13.38 -4.22
CA ALA A 40 -8.88 13.61 -5.55
C ALA A 40 -9.90 13.53 -6.70
N GLU A 41 -11.11 13.02 -6.47
CA GLU A 41 -12.22 13.13 -7.42
C GLU A 41 -12.78 14.55 -7.50
N VAL A 42 -12.63 15.36 -6.44
CA VAL A 42 -13.14 16.74 -6.38
C VAL A 42 -12.05 17.80 -6.56
N ASP A 43 -10.80 17.48 -6.23
CA ASP A 43 -9.64 18.37 -6.41
C ASP A 43 -8.65 17.75 -7.40
N ASP A 44 -8.48 18.41 -8.55
CA ASP A 44 -7.59 17.98 -9.62
C ASP A 44 -6.10 18.16 -9.27
N LYS A 45 -5.79 19.00 -8.27
CA LYS A 45 -4.43 19.31 -7.80
C LYS A 45 -3.85 18.26 -6.86
N ILE A 46 -4.66 17.33 -6.37
CA ILE A 46 -4.19 16.24 -5.52
C ILE A 46 -3.42 15.23 -6.36
N VAL A 47 -2.14 15.03 -5.99
CA VAL A 47 -1.24 14.04 -6.57
C VAL A 47 -0.68 13.13 -5.47
N ALA A 48 -0.45 11.86 -5.80
CA ALA A 48 0.15 10.89 -4.90
C ALA A 48 1.63 10.67 -5.28
N ILE A 49 2.50 10.55 -4.28
CA ILE A 49 3.91 10.22 -4.47
C ILE A 49 4.28 9.08 -3.52
N HIS A 50 4.91 8.01 -4.01
CA HIS A 50 5.38 6.91 -3.18
C HIS A 50 6.81 6.48 -3.53
N ALA A 51 7.52 5.88 -2.58
CA ALA A 51 8.90 5.43 -2.75
C ALA A 51 8.97 3.90 -2.87
N ALA A 52 8.59 3.34 -4.01
CA ALA A 52 8.42 1.90 -4.27
C ALA A 52 7.46 1.15 -3.31
N MET A 53 6.70 1.89 -2.50
CA MET A 53 5.83 1.37 -1.44
C MET A 53 4.34 1.52 -1.75
N GLY A 54 3.94 1.53 -3.02
CA GLY A 54 2.54 1.72 -3.43
C GLY A 54 1.57 0.67 -2.85
N GLY A 55 2.04 -0.57 -2.65
CA GLY A 55 1.24 -1.64 -2.04
C GLY A 55 1.06 -1.49 -0.52
N GLY A 56 2.13 -1.10 0.19
CA GLY A 56 2.08 -0.91 1.65
C GLY A 56 1.35 0.36 2.08
N THR A 57 1.34 1.37 1.22
CA THR A 57 0.67 2.67 1.45
C THR A 57 -0.76 2.73 0.90
N GLY A 58 -1.18 1.76 0.09
CA GLY A 58 -2.48 1.78 -0.57
C GLY A 58 -2.53 2.72 -1.78
N LEU A 59 -1.43 3.40 -2.12
CA LEU A 59 -1.37 4.30 -3.28
C LEU A 59 -1.47 3.56 -4.62
N ASN A 60 -1.32 2.24 -4.65
CA ASN A 60 -1.66 1.42 -5.81
C ASN A 60 -3.14 1.57 -6.22
N TYR A 61 -4.06 1.79 -5.27
CA TYR A 61 -5.47 2.04 -5.59
C TYR A 61 -5.65 3.42 -6.23
N PHE A 62 -4.95 4.43 -5.70
CA PHE A 62 -4.93 5.78 -6.26
C PHE A 62 -4.36 5.79 -7.68
N GLN A 63 -3.23 5.12 -7.91
CA GLN A 63 -2.59 5.01 -9.22
C GLN A 63 -3.50 4.36 -10.27
N LYS A 64 -4.28 3.34 -9.89
CA LYS A 64 -5.25 2.70 -10.80
C LYS A 64 -6.35 3.66 -11.24
N ARG A 65 -6.75 4.59 -10.36
CA ARG A 65 -7.82 5.55 -10.64
C ARG A 65 -7.31 6.80 -11.37
N PHE A 66 -6.11 7.24 -11.01
CA PHE A 66 -5.48 8.46 -11.50
C PHE A 66 -4.01 8.19 -11.90
N PRO A 67 -3.79 7.45 -13.00
CA PRO A 67 -2.44 7.03 -13.41
C PRO A 67 -1.50 8.21 -13.68
N ASP A 68 -2.02 9.31 -14.24
CA ASP A 68 -1.25 10.51 -14.54
C ASP A 68 -0.97 11.39 -13.31
N ARG A 69 -1.49 11.02 -12.13
CA ARG A 69 -1.36 11.78 -10.87
C ARG A 69 -0.73 10.98 -9.74
N CYS A 70 -0.13 9.83 -10.04
CA CYS A 70 0.60 9.03 -9.06
C CYS A 70 2.03 8.78 -9.53
N PHE A 71 3.01 9.18 -8.73
CA PHE A 71 4.42 9.10 -9.07
C PHE A 71 5.17 8.18 -8.11
N ASP A 72 5.88 7.21 -8.67
CA ASP A 72 6.84 6.41 -7.92
C ASP A 72 8.22 7.07 -8.04
N VAL A 73 8.77 7.52 -6.92
CA VAL A 73 10.13 8.10 -6.86
C VAL A 73 11.20 7.03 -6.61
N GLY A 74 10.84 5.74 -6.57
CA GLY A 74 11.73 4.63 -6.24
C GLY A 74 12.19 4.68 -4.77
N ILE A 75 13.17 3.86 -4.38
CA ILE A 75 13.85 4.06 -3.09
C ILE A 75 14.69 5.34 -3.19
N ALA A 76 14.04 6.46 -2.93
CA ALA A 76 14.67 7.75 -2.69
C ALA A 76 14.95 7.89 -1.19
N GLU A 77 15.71 6.95 -0.62
CA GLU A 77 16.53 7.31 0.52
C GLU A 77 17.62 8.25 -0.04
N ARG A 78 17.63 9.51 0.40
CA ARG A 78 18.76 10.40 0.12
C ARG A 78 20.04 9.69 0.60
N SER A 79 20.93 9.36 -0.33
CA SER A 79 22.36 9.25 -0.02
C SER A 79 22.95 10.63 0.18
#